data_AF-A0A7S0F882-F1
#
_entry.id   AF-A0A7S0F882-F1
#
_cell.length_a   1.000
_cell.length_b   1.000
_cell.length_c   1.000
_cell.angle_alpha   90.00
_cell.angle_beta   90.00
_cell.angle_gamma   90.00
#
_symmetry.space_group_name_H-M   'P 1'
#
loop_
_entity.id
_entity.type
_entity.pdbx_description
1 polymer ?
#
loop_
_entity_poly.entity_id
_entity_poly.type
_entity_poly.pdbx_seq_one_letter_code
_entity_poly.pdbx_strand_id
1 'polypeptide(L)'
;MYVANDFQRTLWQFSGHEDIKTWMHNRRGLFPGLHSLLAFAIFGIPVIGGIELGTDSSVLYWIGWHTWFVLVVPLLLVASHLMHVVSGRPQFNAMLLSTVIPALIVICIGYSVTIPIGGITDRLFSSDCTTYSDKTYLDSAYKVAANIWKACVAREVNETGRSVQAVKFSMIVNDCDEYQAVVGNPAEYNKWRVQWRYLRELETRQACSGWCDVGQESLWTTDHEPKDLCSTTVGGILDTAVKRLASRMLVSGLIALVVSLIVLVAVQEYMIRLGVEW
;
A
#
# COMPACT_ATOMS: atom_id res chain seq x y z
N MET A 1 29.31 15.07 -52.87
CA MET A 1 29.01 13.62 -52.94
C MET A 1 30.15 12.71 -52.44
N TYR A 2 31.16 13.24 -51.71
CA TYR A 2 32.29 12.45 -51.18
C TYR A 2 32.26 12.19 -49.66
N VAL A 3 31.28 12.76 -48.94
CA VAL A 3 31.22 12.70 -47.46
C VAL A 3 30.40 11.50 -46.95
N ALA A 4 29.60 10.85 -47.81
CA ALA A 4 28.77 9.71 -47.40
C ALA A 4 29.54 8.37 -47.32
N ASN A 5 30.68 8.23 -48.00
CA ASN A 5 31.45 6.99 -47.99
C ASN A 5 32.35 6.82 -46.75
N ASP A 6 32.66 7.92 -46.05
CA ASP A 6 33.56 7.85 -44.90
C ASP A 6 32.84 7.41 -43.62
N PHE A 7 31.55 7.78 -43.49
CA PHE A 7 30.71 7.35 -42.37
C PHE A 7 30.40 5.85 -42.41
N GLN A 8 30.26 5.27 -43.61
CA GLN A 8 30.15 3.82 -43.76
C GLN A 8 31.45 3.09 -43.41
N ARG A 9 32.64 3.66 -43.71
CA ARG A 9 33.91 3.04 -43.32
C ARG A 9 34.16 3.06 -41.82
N THR A 10 33.73 4.10 -41.10
CA THR A 10 33.89 4.16 -39.63
C THR A 10 32.95 3.17 -38.92
N LEU A 11 31.73 2.98 -39.43
CA LEU A 11 30.81 1.96 -38.90
C LEU A 11 31.29 0.53 -39.17
N TRP A 12 31.97 0.28 -40.29
CA TRP A 12 32.58 -1.02 -40.57
C TRP A 12 33.93 -1.24 -39.88
N GLN A 13 34.70 -0.21 -39.51
CA GLN A 13 35.95 -0.41 -38.74
C GLN A 13 35.72 -0.76 -37.26
N PHE A 14 34.53 -0.50 -36.72
CA PHE A 14 34.09 -1.09 -35.44
C PHE A 14 33.71 -2.58 -35.55
N SER A 15 33.84 -3.19 -36.74
CA SER A 15 33.73 -4.65 -36.95
C SER A 15 35.06 -5.40 -36.78
N GLY A 16 36.03 -4.81 -36.07
CA GLY A 16 37.10 -5.63 -35.49
C GLY A 16 36.44 -6.67 -34.59
N HIS A 17 36.50 -7.95 -34.97
CA HIS A 17 36.01 -9.11 -34.23
C HIS A 17 36.65 -9.20 -32.83
N GLU A 18 36.32 -8.31 -31.91
CA GLU A 18 36.37 -8.69 -30.50
C GLU A 18 35.35 -9.81 -30.34
N ASP A 19 35.85 -11.03 -30.11
CA ASP A 19 35.02 -12.18 -29.77
C ASP A 19 34.05 -11.74 -28.65
N ILE A 20 32.74 -11.95 -28.88
CA ILE A 20 31.70 -11.57 -27.94
C ILE A 20 31.96 -12.15 -26.54
N LYS A 21 32.65 -13.29 -26.47
CA LYS A 21 33.13 -13.88 -25.22
C LYS A 21 34.12 -12.97 -24.50
N THR A 22 35.08 -12.39 -25.21
CA THR A 22 36.04 -11.41 -24.68
C THR A 22 35.34 -10.13 -24.25
N TRP A 23 34.38 -9.64 -25.05
CA TRP A 23 33.58 -8.47 -24.70
C TRP A 23 32.76 -8.69 -23.42
N MET A 24 32.08 -9.84 -23.31
CA MET A 24 31.31 -10.23 -22.13
C MET A 24 32.22 -10.44 -20.91
N HIS A 25 33.38 -11.07 -21.10
CA HIS A 25 34.37 -11.29 -20.06
C HIS A 25 34.85 -9.96 -19.45
N ASN A 26 35.15 -8.98 -20.30
CA ASN A 26 35.62 -7.66 -19.88
C ASN A 26 34.53 -6.83 -19.18
N ARG A 27 33.26 -7.22 -19.29
CA ARG A 27 32.10 -6.48 -18.74
C ARG A 27 31.23 -7.30 -17.80
N ARG A 28 31.76 -8.39 -17.21
CA ARG A 28 31.01 -9.27 -16.28
C ARG A 28 30.32 -8.52 -15.13
N GLY A 29 30.87 -7.39 -14.68
CA GLY A 29 30.28 -6.56 -13.62
C GLY A 29 29.16 -5.60 -14.07
N LEU A 30 29.02 -5.32 -15.36
CA LEU A 30 28.07 -4.31 -15.86
C LEU A 30 26.63 -4.85 -15.90
N PHE A 31 26.46 -6.11 -16.30
CA PHE A 31 25.15 -6.72 -16.48
C PHE A 31 24.32 -6.77 -15.18
N PRO A 32 24.84 -7.30 -14.05
CA PRO A 32 24.06 -7.39 -12.81
C PRO A 32 23.59 -6.02 -12.33
N GLY A 33 24.45 -4.99 -12.45
CA GLY A 33 24.13 -3.62 -12.07
C GLY A 33 23.03 -3.01 -12.95
N LEU A 34 23.18 -3.09 -14.27
CA LEU A 34 22.20 -2.54 -15.22
C LEU A 34 20.83 -3.23 -15.10
N HIS A 35 20.83 -4.57 -15.04
CA HIS A 35 19.60 -5.36 -14.88
C HIS A 35 18.87 -5.00 -13.59
N SER A 36 19.58 -4.91 -12.47
CA SER A 36 18.98 -4.58 -11.18
C SER A 36 18.43 -3.17 -11.16
N LEU A 37 19.16 -2.19 -11.71
CA LEU A 37 18.70 -0.81 -11.83
C LEU A 37 17.40 -0.71 -12.64
N LEU A 38 17.32 -1.42 -13.77
CA LEU A 38 16.10 -1.47 -14.58
C LEU A 38 14.95 -2.16 -13.83
N ALA A 39 15.21 -3.27 -13.14
CA ALA A 39 14.20 -3.96 -12.36
C ALA A 39 13.66 -3.08 -11.20
N PHE A 40 14.54 -2.39 -10.48
CA PHE A 40 14.14 -1.41 -9.46
C PHE A 40 13.37 -0.23 -10.05
N ALA A 41 13.72 0.24 -11.25
CA ALA A 41 12.98 1.31 -11.92
C ALA A 41 11.55 0.86 -12.30
N ILE A 42 11.40 -0.37 -12.80
CA ILE A 42 10.10 -0.94 -13.19
C ILE A 42 9.22 -1.20 -11.96
N PHE A 43 9.78 -1.82 -10.92
CA PHE A 43 9.02 -2.25 -9.74
C PHE A 43 8.99 -1.23 -8.60
N GLY A 44 9.79 -0.16 -8.65
CA GLY A 44 9.84 0.85 -7.60
C GLY A 44 8.50 1.53 -7.35
N ILE A 45 7.83 1.97 -8.42
CA ILE A 45 6.51 2.62 -8.33
C ILE A 45 5.44 1.69 -7.70
N PRO A 46 5.21 0.46 -8.20
CA PRO A 46 4.22 -0.42 -7.57
C PRO A 46 4.60 -0.85 -6.16
N VAL A 47 5.90 -0.92 -5.81
CA VAL A 47 6.33 -1.19 -4.43
C VAL A 47 5.96 -0.02 -3.51
N ILE A 48 6.24 1.22 -3.91
CA ILE A 48 5.84 2.40 -3.14
C ILE A 48 4.32 2.43 -2.99
N GLY A 49 3.57 2.19 -4.06
CA GLY A 49 2.10 2.13 -3.99
C GLY A 49 1.58 1.02 -3.06
N GLY A 50 2.21 -0.15 -3.05
CA GLY A 50 1.85 -1.22 -2.12
C GLY A 50 2.15 -0.87 -0.66
N ILE A 51 3.25 -0.14 -0.40
CA ILE A 51 3.58 0.37 0.94
C ILE A 51 2.55 1.41 1.37
N GLU A 52 2.20 2.37 0.50
CA GLU A 52 1.15 3.36 0.76
C GLU A 52 -0.17 2.66 1.13
N LEU A 53 -0.59 1.66 0.35
CA LEU A 53 -1.76 0.82 0.67
C LEU A 53 -1.61 0.10 2.01
N GLY A 54 -0.44 -0.45 2.32
CA GLY A 54 -0.16 -1.16 3.59
C GLY A 54 -0.11 -0.25 4.82
N THR A 55 0.13 1.05 4.62
CA THR A 55 0.15 2.05 5.70
C THR A 55 -1.19 2.75 5.92
N ASP A 56 -2.14 2.62 4.98
CA ASP A 56 -3.48 3.17 5.12
C ASP A 56 -4.30 2.36 6.14
N SER A 57 -4.79 3.04 7.18
CA SER A 57 -5.53 2.41 8.27
C SER A 57 -6.86 1.81 7.81
N SER A 58 -7.50 2.39 6.79
CA SER A 58 -8.74 1.86 6.22
C SER A 58 -8.48 0.60 5.40
N VAL A 59 -7.40 0.58 4.61
CA VAL A 59 -7.00 -0.65 3.90
C VAL A 59 -6.67 -1.76 4.91
N LEU A 60 -5.88 -1.47 5.94
CA LEU A 60 -5.53 -2.45 6.97
C LEU A 60 -6.74 -2.99 7.72
N TYR A 61 -7.74 -2.14 8.02
CA TYR A 61 -8.94 -2.54 8.73
C TYR A 61 -9.87 -3.39 7.86
N TRP A 62 -10.16 -2.96 6.63
CA TRP A 62 -11.18 -3.57 5.77
C TRP A 62 -10.67 -4.68 4.87
N ILE A 63 -9.42 -4.58 4.41
CA ILE A 63 -8.81 -5.50 3.44
C ILE A 63 -7.84 -6.44 4.17
N GLY A 64 -7.08 -5.92 5.13
CA GLY A 64 -6.18 -6.68 5.98
C GLY A 64 -4.70 -6.48 5.66
N TRP A 65 -3.85 -7.30 6.28
CA TRP A 65 -2.40 -7.09 6.32
C TRP A 65 -1.63 -7.57 5.07
N HIS A 66 -2.28 -8.27 4.15
CA HIS A 66 -1.62 -8.95 3.03
C HIS A 66 -1.00 -7.99 2.00
N THR A 67 -1.36 -6.70 2.01
CA THR A 67 -0.68 -5.67 1.19
C THR A 67 0.81 -5.53 1.53
N TRP A 68 1.22 -5.90 2.75
CA TRP A 68 2.62 -5.91 3.16
C TRP A 68 3.49 -6.95 2.44
N PHE A 69 2.90 -7.94 1.75
CA PHE A 69 3.65 -8.88 0.91
C PHE A 69 4.38 -8.19 -0.25
N VAL A 70 4.06 -6.91 -0.56
CA VAL A 70 4.81 -6.13 -1.55
C VAL A 70 6.30 -6.01 -1.19
N LEU A 71 6.65 -6.08 0.10
CA LEU A 71 8.05 -6.04 0.57
C LEU A 71 8.86 -7.28 0.16
N VAL A 72 8.21 -8.35 -0.30
CA VAL A 72 8.91 -9.50 -0.89
C VAL A 72 9.59 -9.10 -2.19
N VAL A 73 9.02 -8.17 -2.98
CA VAL A 73 9.58 -7.72 -4.26
C VAL A 73 11.02 -7.22 -4.14
N PRO A 74 11.35 -6.20 -3.32
CA PRO A 74 12.73 -5.74 -3.20
C PRO A 74 13.69 -6.84 -2.69
N LEU A 75 13.23 -7.77 -1.84
CA LEU A 75 14.04 -8.91 -1.41
C LEU A 75 14.38 -9.85 -2.58
N LEU A 76 13.42 -10.11 -3.47
CA LEU A 76 13.64 -10.89 -4.68
C LEU A 76 14.62 -10.22 -5.65
N LEU A 77 14.53 -8.89 -5.79
CA LEU A 77 15.46 -8.11 -6.63
C LEU A 77 16.89 -8.17 -6.09
N VAL A 78 17.07 -8.03 -4.77
CA VAL A 78 18.39 -8.17 -4.13
C VAL A 78 18.93 -9.60 -4.29
N ALA A 79 18.10 -10.62 -4.05
CA ALA A 79 18.51 -12.01 -4.21
C ALA A 79 18.95 -12.31 -5.66
N SER A 80 18.19 -11.85 -6.65
CA SER A 80 18.55 -12.00 -8.06
C SER A 80 19.83 -11.25 -8.43
N HIS A 81 20.04 -10.03 -7.91
CA HIS A 81 21.28 -9.29 -8.09
C HIS A 81 22.48 -10.10 -7.59
N LEU A 82 22.40 -10.65 -6.38
CA LEU A 82 23.46 -11.49 -5.82
C LEU A 82 23.72 -12.74 -6.67
N MET A 83 22.66 -13.41 -7.15
CA MET A 83 22.80 -14.56 -8.06
C MET A 83 23.55 -14.19 -9.34
N HIS A 84 23.24 -13.03 -9.95
CA HIS A 84 23.93 -12.55 -11.13
C HIS A 84 25.39 -12.15 -10.87
N VAL A 85 25.68 -11.53 -9.72
CA VAL A 85 27.04 -11.17 -9.30
C VAL A 85 27.89 -12.43 -9.08
N VAL A 86 27.37 -13.41 -8.32
CA VAL A 86 28.08 -14.67 -8.02
C VAL A 86 28.31 -15.48 -9.29
N SER A 87 27.33 -15.51 -10.19
CA SER A 87 27.45 -16.27 -11.43
C SER A 87 28.32 -15.59 -12.48
N GLY A 88 28.49 -14.26 -12.40
CA GLY A 88 29.19 -13.45 -13.40
C GLY A 88 28.56 -13.50 -14.81
N ARG A 89 27.32 -14.01 -14.92
CA ARG A 89 26.57 -14.19 -16.16
C ARG A 89 25.05 -14.10 -15.91
N PRO A 90 24.24 -13.78 -16.93
CA PRO A 90 22.79 -13.93 -16.84
C PRO A 90 22.42 -15.38 -16.54
N GLN A 91 21.57 -15.61 -15.55
CA GLN A 91 20.97 -16.91 -15.25
C GLN A 91 19.46 -16.82 -15.42
N PHE A 92 18.87 -17.83 -16.06
CA PHE A 92 17.42 -17.89 -16.29
C PHE A 92 16.62 -17.73 -14.99
N ASN A 93 16.97 -18.51 -13.96
CA ASN A 93 16.27 -18.51 -12.67
C ASN A 93 16.36 -17.15 -11.97
N ALA A 94 17.53 -16.50 -12.00
CA ALA A 94 17.69 -15.17 -11.42
C ALA A 94 16.85 -14.13 -12.18
N MET A 95 16.80 -14.21 -13.51
CA MET A 95 15.95 -13.32 -14.30
C MET A 95 14.47 -13.54 -13.98
N LEU A 96 13.99 -14.78 -13.97
CA LEU A 96 12.62 -15.13 -13.59
C LEU A 96 12.24 -14.60 -12.20
N LEU A 97 13.15 -14.75 -11.22
CA LEU A 97 12.97 -14.29 -9.84
C LEU A 97 12.89 -12.76 -9.72
N SER A 98 13.56 -12.02 -10.62
CA SER A 98 13.56 -10.55 -10.61
C SER A 98 12.52 -9.88 -11.51
N THR A 99 11.84 -10.63 -12.36
CA THR A 99 10.94 -10.06 -13.38
C THR A 99 9.53 -10.62 -13.26
N VAL A 100 9.35 -11.91 -13.57
CA VAL A 100 8.03 -12.55 -13.60
C VAL A 100 7.43 -12.68 -12.20
N ILE A 101 8.19 -13.18 -11.22
CA ILE A 101 7.66 -13.39 -9.87
C ILE A 101 7.22 -12.07 -9.21
N PRO A 102 8.03 -10.99 -9.22
CA PRO A 102 7.61 -9.68 -8.73
C PRO A 102 6.35 -9.13 -9.42
N ALA A 103 6.26 -9.29 -10.75
CA ALA A 103 5.09 -8.86 -11.50
C ALA A 103 3.81 -9.59 -11.04
N LEU A 104 3.90 -10.90 -10.82
CA LEU A 104 2.78 -11.70 -10.28
C LEU A 104 2.40 -11.25 -8.87
N ILE A 105 3.37 -11.00 -7.98
CA ILE A 105 3.09 -10.50 -6.62
C ILE A 105 2.33 -9.17 -6.68
N VAL A 106 2.80 -8.22 -7.49
CA VAL A 106 2.14 -6.91 -7.65
C VAL A 106 0.73 -7.06 -8.23
N ILE A 107 0.52 -7.93 -9.22
CA ILE A 107 -0.81 -8.25 -9.77
C ILE A 107 -1.71 -8.81 -8.67
N CYS A 108 -1.24 -9.80 -7.91
CA CYS A 108 -2.02 -10.45 -6.85
C CYS A 108 -2.44 -9.45 -5.76
N ILE A 109 -1.56 -8.54 -5.35
CA ILE A 109 -1.88 -7.50 -4.37
C ILE A 109 -2.88 -6.48 -4.95
N GLY A 110 -2.66 -6.02 -6.18
CA GLY A 110 -3.60 -5.11 -6.84
C GLY A 110 -4.99 -5.73 -6.96
N TYR A 111 -5.06 -6.99 -7.36
CA TYR A 111 -6.31 -7.75 -7.49
C TYR A 111 -7.00 -7.98 -6.14
N SER A 112 -6.25 -8.39 -5.10
CA SER A 112 -6.81 -8.67 -3.77
C SER A 112 -7.40 -7.44 -3.09
N VAL A 113 -6.93 -6.24 -3.46
CA VAL A 113 -7.47 -4.97 -2.98
C VAL A 113 -8.64 -4.50 -3.85
N THR A 114 -8.51 -4.54 -5.19
CA THR A 114 -9.52 -3.98 -6.11
C THR A 114 -10.87 -4.70 -6.04
N ILE A 115 -10.91 -6.03 -5.91
CA ILE A 115 -12.17 -6.78 -5.90
C ILE A 115 -13.06 -6.46 -4.70
N PRO A 116 -12.60 -6.60 -3.45
CA PRO A 116 -13.47 -6.41 -2.29
C PRO A 116 -13.85 -4.94 -2.05
N ILE A 117 -13.08 -3.97 -2.58
CA ILE A 117 -13.33 -2.54 -2.36
C ILE A 117 -14.75 -2.15 -2.76
N GLY A 118 -15.25 -2.58 -3.93
CA GLY A 118 -16.59 -2.19 -4.38
C GLY A 118 -17.68 -2.62 -3.39
N GLY A 119 -17.60 -3.87 -2.92
CA GLY A 119 -18.54 -4.38 -1.92
C GLY A 119 -18.42 -3.68 -0.57
N ILE A 120 -17.21 -3.25 -0.16
CA ILE A 120 -17.01 -2.50 1.09
C ILE A 120 -17.53 -1.06 0.96
N THR A 121 -17.23 -0.38 -0.14
CA THR A 121 -17.65 1.01 -0.38
C THR A 121 -19.16 1.13 -0.43
N ASP A 122 -19.85 0.19 -1.11
CA ASP A 122 -21.31 0.18 -1.19
C ASP A 122 -21.96 0.06 0.19
N ARG A 123 -21.38 -0.78 1.08
CA ARG A 123 -21.85 -0.95 2.46
C ARG A 123 -21.58 0.28 3.32
N LEU A 124 -20.43 0.93 3.12
CA LEU A 124 -20.06 2.14 3.85
C LEU A 124 -20.96 3.33 3.49
N PHE A 125 -21.31 3.47 2.21
CA PHE A 125 -22.24 4.50 1.73
C PHE A 125 -23.71 4.21 2.05
N SER A 126 -24.09 2.96 2.29
CA SER A 126 -25.46 2.60 2.67
C SER A 126 -25.89 3.30 3.96
N SER A 127 -27.12 3.83 4.03
CA SER A 127 -27.68 4.36 5.28
C SER A 127 -28.09 3.25 6.27
N ASP A 128 -28.08 1.99 5.85
CA ASP A 128 -28.41 0.86 6.71
C ASP A 128 -27.23 0.50 7.62
N CYS A 129 -27.48 0.58 8.93
CA CYS A 129 -26.51 0.32 9.98
C CYS A 129 -26.73 -0.98 10.75
N THR A 130 -27.70 -1.78 10.32
CA THR A 130 -28.12 -3.00 11.01
C THR A 130 -27.82 -4.26 10.21
N THR A 131 -27.83 -4.18 8.88
CA THR A 131 -27.60 -5.35 8.01
C THR A 131 -26.14 -5.80 7.97
N TYR A 132 -25.18 -4.87 8.03
CA TYR A 132 -23.76 -5.18 7.88
C TYR A 132 -23.05 -5.23 9.23
N SER A 133 -22.74 -6.45 9.68
CA SER A 133 -22.12 -6.73 10.98
C SER A 133 -20.86 -5.91 11.27
N ASP A 134 -19.93 -5.78 10.31
CA ASP A 134 -18.72 -4.95 10.49
C ASP A 134 -19.04 -3.48 10.75
N LYS A 135 -20.07 -2.95 10.07
CA LYS A 135 -20.54 -1.57 10.24
C LYS A 135 -21.25 -1.39 11.59
N THR A 136 -22.13 -2.31 11.93
CA THR A 136 -22.85 -2.34 13.21
C THR A 136 -21.88 -2.46 14.39
N TYR A 137 -20.78 -3.21 14.24
CA TYR A 137 -19.78 -3.37 15.27
C TYR A 137 -18.99 -2.07 15.51
N LEU A 138 -18.60 -1.36 14.45
CA LEU A 138 -17.98 -0.03 14.56
C LEU A 138 -18.92 1.01 15.15
N ASP A 139 -20.20 1.01 14.75
CA ASP A 139 -21.21 1.89 15.33
C ASP A 139 -21.39 1.63 16.83
N SER A 140 -21.45 0.36 17.22
CA SER A 140 -21.54 -0.02 18.64
C SER A 140 -20.31 0.47 19.40
N ALA A 141 -19.10 0.26 18.87
CA ALA A 141 -17.85 0.72 19.49
C ALA A 141 -17.84 2.25 19.67
N TYR A 142 -18.28 2.99 18.65
CA TYR A 142 -18.41 4.44 18.70
C TYR A 142 -19.42 4.88 19.76
N LYS A 143 -20.62 4.28 19.79
CA LYS A 143 -21.66 4.60 20.78
C LYS A 143 -21.21 4.35 22.22
N VAL A 144 -20.45 3.28 22.47
CA VAL A 144 -19.84 3.06 23.80
C VAL A 144 -18.89 4.20 24.16
N ALA A 145 -17.96 4.56 23.28
CA ALA A 145 -17.02 5.66 23.51
C ALA A 145 -17.75 7.01 23.72
N ALA A 146 -18.77 7.29 22.91
CA ALA A 146 -19.58 8.49 23.03
C ALA A 146 -20.33 8.56 24.35
N ASN A 147 -20.83 7.43 24.87
CA ASN A 147 -21.51 7.39 26.16
C ASN A 147 -20.53 7.63 27.32
N ILE A 148 -19.32 7.07 27.24
CA ILE A 148 -18.24 7.33 28.20
C ILE A 148 -17.90 8.83 28.22
N TRP A 149 -17.70 9.43 27.05
CA TRP A 149 -17.41 10.86 26.93
C TRP A 149 -18.55 11.73 27.47
N LYS A 150 -19.81 11.40 27.20
CA LYS A 150 -20.97 12.12 27.76
C LYS A 150 -21.02 12.07 29.29
N ALA A 151 -20.72 10.91 29.89
CA ALA A 151 -20.67 10.77 31.35
C ALA A 151 -19.58 11.65 31.95
N CYS A 152 -18.40 11.64 31.33
CA CYS A 152 -17.26 12.46 31.69
C CYS A 152 -17.55 13.98 31.58
N VAL A 153 -18.18 14.44 30.48
CA VAL A 153 -18.64 15.83 30.33
C VAL A 153 -19.62 16.20 31.44
N ALA A 154 -20.57 15.34 31.76
CA ALA A 154 -21.54 15.60 32.81
C ALA A 154 -20.87 15.71 34.19
N ARG A 155 -19.88 14.86 34.49
CA ARG A 155 -19.08 14.96 35.73
C ARG A 155 -18.33 16.29 35.79
N GLU A 156 -17.56 16.62 34.76
CA GLU A 156 -16.70 17.81 34.74
C GLU A 156 -17.52 19.12 34.88
N VAL A 157 -18.70 19.18 34.25
CA VAL A 157 -19.64 20.32 34.40
C VAL A 157 -20.12 20.46 35.85
N ASN A 158 -20.43 19.34 36.51
CA ASN A 158 -20.89 19.36 37.91
C ASN A 158 -19.77 19.74 38.89
N GLU A 159 -18.53 19.30 38.63
CA GLU A 159 -17.40 19.56 39.52
C GLU A 159 -16.81 20.97 39.36
N THR A 160 -16.71 21.47 38.14
CA THR A 160 -16.08 22.77 37.85
C THR A 160 -17.06 23.93 37.77
N GLY A 161 -18.36 23.66 37.57
CA GLY A 161 -19.36 24.69 37.30
C GLY A 161 -19.18 25.41 35.96
N ARG A 162 -18.31 24.92 35.07
CA ARG A 162 -18.13 25.46 33.71
C ARG A 162 -19.34 25.16 32.83
N SER A 163 -19.55 25.95 31.78
CA SER A 163 -20.59 25.65 30.81
C SER A 163 -20.28 24.35 30.05
N VAL A 164 -21.34 23.63 29.66
CA VAL A 164 -21.23 22.37 28.89
C VAL A 164 -20.38 22.60 27.64
N GLN A 165 -20.58 23.72 26.94
CA GLN A 165 -19.82 24.07 25.75
C GLN A 165 -18.33 24.21 26.06
N ALA A 166 -17.95 24.95 27.11
CA ALA A 166 -16.54 25.14 27.47
C ALA A 166 -15.83 23.83 27.80
N VAL A 167 -16.53 22.91 28.49
CA VAL A 167 -16.02 21.57 28.81
C VAL A 167 -15.84 20.76 27.53
N LYS A 168 -16.86 20.70 26.66
CA LYS A 168 -16.78 20.00 25.37
C LYS A 168 -15.60 20.50 24.53
N PHE A 169 -15.39 21.82 24.47
CA PHE A 169 -14.33 22.44 23.67
C PHE A 169 -12.90 22.09 24.10
N SER A 170 -12.70 21.64 25.34
CA SER A 170 -11.38 21.42 25.92
C SER A 170 -11.05 19.97 26.21
N MET A 171 -11.97 19.05 25.96
CA MET A 171 -11.86 17.68 26.46
C MET A 171 -12.01 16.63 25.36
N ILE A 172 -11.07 15.68 25.36
CA ILE A 172 -11.14 14.47 24.54
C ILE A 172 -11.42 13.25 25.41
N VAL A 173 -11.96 12.18 24.83
CA VAL A 173 -12.33 10.96 25.56
C VAL A 173 -11.13 10.30 26.26
N ASN A 174 -9.91 10.51 25.77
CA ASN A 174 -8.71 9.99 26.42
C ASN A 174 -8.44 10.63 27.79
N ASP A 175 -8.96 11.83 28.06
CA ASP A 175 -8.76 12.53 29.33
C ASP A 175 -9.77 12.10 30.40
N CYS A 176 -10.76 11.27 30.03
CA CYS A 176 -11.81 10.82 30.92
C CYS A 176 -11.39 9.63 31.78
N ASP A 177 -11.54 9.73 33.10
CA ASP A 177 -11.29 8.63 34.04
C ASP A 177 -12.09 7.37 33.71
N GLU A 178 -13.34 7.52 33.24
CA GLU A 178 -14.20 6.40 32.83
C GLU A 178 -13.61 5.65 31.62
N TYR A 179 -12.99 6.38 30.69
CA TYR A 179 -12.32 5.77 29.56
C TYR A 179 -11.05 5.04 30.02
N GLN A 180 -10.27 5.66 30.91
CA GLN A 180 -9.09 5.05 31.50
C GLN A 180 -9.43 3.80 32.32
N ALA A 181 -10.57 3.77 33.01
CA ALA A 181 -11.05 2.59 33.71
C ALA A 181 -11.33 1.43 32.74
N VAL A 182 -11.95 1.70 31.59
CA VAL A 182 -12.19 0.67 30.56
C VAL A 182 -10.87 0.21 29.92
N VAL A 183 -9.95 1.13 29.61
CA VAL A 183 -8.62 0.82 29.08
C VAL A 183 -7.80 -0.01 30.08
N GLY A 184 -7.94 0.29 31.38
CA GLY A 184 -7.32 -0.44 32.48
C GLY A 184 -7.90 -1.84 32.71
N ASN A 185 -9.07 -2.16 32.14
CA ASN A 185 -9.70 -3.47 32.18
C ASN A 185 -9.40 -4.25 30.88
N PRO A 186 -8.48 -5.25 30.88
CA PRO A 186 -8.10 -5.95 29.66
C PRO A 186 -9.26 -6.66 28.95
N ALA A 187 -10.25 -7.17 29.68
CA ALA A 187 -11.38 -7.89 29.10
C ALA A 187 -12.27 -6.95 28.27
N GLU A 188 -12.58 -5.76 28.81
CA GLU A 188 -13.38 -4.76 28.10
C GLU A 188 -12.58 -4.03 27.02
N TYR A 189 -11.33 -3.67 27.31
CA TYR A 189 -10.47 -3.00 26.35
C TYR A 189 -10.22 -3.86 25.11
N ASN A 190 -9.92 -5.16 25.27
CA ASN A 190 -9.66 -6.05 24.14
C ASN A 190 -10.88 -6.20 23.21
N LYS A 191 -12.10 -5.98 23.71
CA LYS A 191 -13.32 -6.02 22.89
C LYS A 191 -13.36 -4.88 21.86
N TRP A 192 -12.93 -3.67 22.24
CA TRP A 192 -13.08 -2.47 21.42
C TRP A 192 -11.77 -1.87 20.90
N ARG A 193 -10.61 -2.36 21.38
CA ARG A 193 -9.29 -1.78 21.10
C ARG A 193 -9.05 -1.51 19.62
N VAL A 194 -9.36 -2.47 18.75
CA VAL A 194 -9.10 -2.36 17.31
C VAL A 194 -9.97 -1.27 16.69
N GLN A 195 -11.25 -1.22 17.08
CA GLN A 195 -12.26 -0.29 16.59
C GLN A 195 -11.98 1.12 17.07
N TRP A 196 -11.72 1.32 18.37
CA TRP A 196 -11.40 2.63 18.92
C TRP A 196 -10.10 3.19 18.34
N ARG A 197 -9.08 2.35 18.15
CA ARG A 197 -7.86 2.78 17.44
C ARG A 197 -8.16 3.22 16.01
N TYR A 198 -8.99 2.47 15.29
CA TYR A 198 -9.37 2.81 13.93
C TYR A 198 -10.18 4.11 13.87
N LEU A 199 -11.25 4.23 14.67
CA LEU A 199 -12.09 5.43 14.76
C LEU A 199 -11.27 6.66 15.14
N ARG A 200 -10.38 6.55 16.14
CA ARG A 200 -9.46 7.63 16.52
C ARG A 200 -8.59 8.10 15.36
N GLU A 201 -8.01 7.18 14.58
CA GLU A 201 -7.20 7.52 13.40
C GLU A 201 -8.04 8.23 12.33
N LEU A 202 -9.30 7.83 12.14
CA LEU A 202 -10.21 8.48 11.20
C LEU A 202 -10.55 9.91 11.64
N GLU A 203 -10.92 10.12 12.89
CA GLU A 203 -11.20 11.47 13.40
C GLU A 203 -9.95 12.36 13.28
N THR A 204 -8.77 11.82 13.63
CA THR A 204 -7.49 12.56 13.58
C THR A 204 -7.08 12.94 12.16
N ARG A 205 -7.21 12.03 11.18
CA ARG A 205 -6.73 12.27 9.81
C ARG A 205 -7.77 12.93 8.91
N GLN A 206 -9.06 12.71 9.17
CA GLN A 206 -10.13 13.07 8.25
C GLN A 206 -11.12 14.10 8.83
N ALA A 207 -11.00 14.47 10.11
CA ALA A 207 -11.91 15.42 10.77
C ALA A 207 -13.40 15.05 10.58
N CYS A 208 -13.70 13.75 10.61
CA CYS A 208 -15.05 13.20 10.63
C CYS A 208 -15.47 12.87 12.06
N SER A 209 -16.77 12.71 12.31
CA SER A 209 -17.28 12.18 13.58
C SER A 209 -18.54 11.37 13.35
N GLY A 210 -18.83 10.46 14.27
CA GLY A 210 -19.92 9.51 14.13
C GLY A 210 -19.60 8.42 13.12
N TRP A 211 -20.47 7.42 13.10
CA TRP A 211 -20.34 6.28 12.19
C TRP A 211 -21.62 6.11 11.37
N CYS A 212 -22.72 5.79 12.03
CA CYS A 212 -24.03 5.67 11.42
C CYS A 212 -24.82 6.99 11.44
N ASP A 213 -24.75 7.66 12.58
CA ASP A 213 -25.35 8.96 12.79
C ASP A 213 -24.24 10.00 12.87
N VAL A 214 -24.54 11.23 12.42
CA VAL A 214 -23.56 12.33 12.47
C VAL A 214 -23.25 12.57 13.95
N GLY A 215 -21.98 12.41 14.31
CA GLY A 215 -21.51 12.73 15.65
C GLY A 215 -21.69 14.23 15.87
N GLN A 216 -22.24 14.61 17.02
CA GLN A 216 -22.36 16.04 17.35
C GLN A 216 -21.00 16.68 17.64
N GLU A 217 -20.01 15.88 18.03
CA GLU A 217 -18.72 16.31 18.56
C GLU A 217 -17.67 15.25 18.20
N SER A 218 -16.41 15.63 18.02
CA SER A 218 -15.29 14.69 17.87
C SER A 218 -14.94 14.10 19.23
N LEU A 219 -14.67 12.79 19.31
CA LEU A 219 -14.39 12.12 20.58
C LEU A 219 -12.90 12.13 20.92
N TRP A 220 -12.03 11.93 19.92
CA TRP A 220 -10.60 11.77 20.13
C TRP A 220 -9.76 12.97 19.71
N THR A 221 -10.38 14.01 19.12
CA THR A 221 -9.72 15.25 18.70
C THR A 221 -10.44 16.46 19.29
N THR A 222 -9.72 17.57 19.40
CA THR A 222 -10.28 18.86 19.85
C THR A 222 -10.85 19.68 18.69
N ASP A 223 -11.01 19.09 17.51
CA ASP A 223 -11.62 19.76 16.36
C ASP A 223 -13.13 19.48 16.41
N HIS A 224 -13.89 20.46 16.90
CA HIS A 224 -15.29 20.25 17.35
C HIS A 224 -16.35 20.32 16.26
N GLU A 225 -16.00 20.74 15.05
CA GLU A 225 -16.93 20.79 13.93
C GLU A 225 -16.63 19.64 12.96
N PRO A 226 -17.21 18.45 13.19
CA PRO A 226 -17.06 17.34 12.27
C PRO A 226 -17.71 17.69 10.94
N LYS A 227 -16.97 17.46 9.85
CA LYS A 227 -17.42 17.82 8.51
C LYS A 227 -18.40 16.80 7.95
N ASP A 228 -18.11 15.52 8.18
CA ASP A 228 -18.76 14.39 7.54
C ASP A 228 -18.86 13.17 8.47
N LEU A 229 -19.73 12.22 8.10
CA LEU A 229 -19.80 10.87 8.69
C LEU A 229 -18.53 10.08 8.39
N CYS A 230 -17.89 9.50 9.40
CA CYS A 230 -16.67 8.72 9.16
C CYS A 230 -16.89 7.52 8.22
N SER A 231 -18.07 6.89 8.21
CA SER A 231 -18.34 5.77 7.28
C SER A 231 -18.30 6.23 5.82
N THR A 232 -18.94 7.36 5.52
CA THR A 232 -19.01 7.95 4.17
C THR A 232 -17.63 8.46 3.74
N THR A 233 -16.90 9.11 4.65
CA THR A 233 -15.53 9.58 4.40
C THR A 233 -14.59 8.43 4.05
N VAL A 234 -14.63 7.33 4.82
CA VAL A 234 -13.85 6.11 4.52
C VAL A 234 -14.28 5.51 3.18
N GLY A 235 -15.58 5.41 2.92
CA GLY A 235 -16.10 4.93 1.63
C GLY A 235 -15.54 5.73 0.46
N GLY A 236 -15.50 7.06 0.59
CA GLY A 236 -14.91 7.96 -0.40
C GLY A 236 -13.42 7.75 -0.62
N ILE A 237 -12.64 7.59 0.47
CA ILE A 237 -11.19 7.32 0.39
C ILE A 237 -10.92 5.98 -0.30
N LEU A 238 -11.67 4.93 0.06
CA LEU A 238 -11.54 3.60 -0.52
C LEU A 238 -11.91 3.59 -2.02
N ASP A 239 -13.01 4.22 -2.40
CA ASP A 239 -13.47 4.23 -3.80
C ASP A 239 -12.58 5.09 -4.71
N THR A 240 -11.97 6.15 -4.18
CA THR A 240 -11.15 7.07 -4.99
C THR A 240 -9.67 6.76 -4.90
N ALA A 241 -9.04 7.00 -3.75
CA ALA A 241 -7.59 6.94 -3.58
C ALA A 241 -7.09 5.50 -3.65
N VAL A 242 -7.66 4.61 -2.84
CA VAL A 242 -7.21 3.23 -2.70
C VAL A 242 -7.48 2.44 -3.97
N LYS A 243 -8.70 2.51 -4.52
CA LYS A 243 -9.06 1.85 -5.79
C LYS A 243 -8.16 2.27 -6.94
N ARG A 244 -7.85 3.56 -7.06
CA ARG A 244 -6.93 4.07 -8.10
C ARG A 244 -5.51 3.53 -7.90
N LEU A 245 -5.01 3.48 -6.67
CA LEU A 245 -3.67 2.98 -6.38
C LEU A 245 -3.55 1.48 -6.64
N ALA A 246 -4.52 0.69 -6.19
CA ALA A 246 -4.62 -0.75 -6.49
C ALA A 246 -4.74 -1.02 -8.00
N SER A 247 -5.52 -0.21 -8.72
CA SER A 247 -5.65 -0.33 -10.17
C SER A 247 -4.34 -0.02 -10.89
N ARG A 248 -3.57 0.99 -10.44
CA ARG A 248 -2.23 1.28 -10.97
C ARG A 248 -1.26 0.13 -10.72
N MET A 249 -1.31 -0.51 -9.54
CA MET A 249 -0.51 -1.70 -9.27
C MET A 249 -0.89 -2.86 -10.21
N LEU A 250 -2.19 -3.13 -10.37
CA LEU A 250 -2.66 -4.18 -11.28
C LEU A 250 -2.19 -3.95 -12.72
N VAL A 251 -2.38 -2.73 -13.25
CA VAL A 251 -2.00 -2.39 -14.63
C VAL A 251 -0.48 -2.41 -14.80
N SER A 252 0.28 -1.81 -13.88
CA SER A 252 1.75 -1.81 -13.96
C SER A 252 2.33 -3.22 -13.83
N GLY A 253 1.76 -4.07 -12.96
CA GLY A 253 2.13 -5.47 -12.83
C GLY A 253 1.86 -6.27 -14.11
N LEU A 254 0.71 -6.06 -14.77
CA LEU A 254 0.39 -6.69 -16.05
C LEU A 254 1.36 -6.26 -17.17
N ILE A 255 1.63 -4.96 -17.27
CA ILE A 255 2.62 -4.44 -18.24
C ILE A 255 4.00 -5.04 -17.96
N ALA A 256 4.44 -5.02 -16.70
CA ALA A 256 5.73 -5.57 -16.29
C ALA A 256 5.82 -7.07 -16.62
N LEU A 257 4.76 -7.85 -16.40
CA LEU A 257 4.71 -9.26 -16.74
C LEU A 257 4.90 -9.48 -18.25
N VAL A 258 4.14 -8.78 -19.09
CA VAL A 258 4.24 -8.90 -20.56
C VAL A 258 5.64 -8.53 -21.04
N VAL A 259 6.18 -7.40 -20.59
CA VAL A 259 7.54 -6.97 -20.93
C VAL A 259 8.57 -8.00 -20.49
N SER A 260 8.42 -8.54 -19.28
CA SER A 260 9.33 -9.55 -18.72
C SER A 260 9.34 -10.83 -19.55
N LEU A 261 8.18 -11.31 -19.99
CA LEU A 261 8.07 -12.49 -20.86
C LEU A 261 8.73 -12.26 -22.21
N ILE A 262 8.50 -11.10 -22.83
CA ILE A 262 9.14 -10.73 -24.11
C ILE A 262 10.66 -10.69 -23.96
N VAL A 263 11.18 -10.05 -22.91
CA VAL A 263 12.62 -9.97 -22.64
C VAL A 263 13.21 -11.35 -22.39
N LEU A 264 12.55 -12.20 -21.59
CA LEU A 264 13.02 -13.55 -21.32
C LEU A 264 13.13 -14.38 -22.59
N VAL A 265 12.11 -14.37 -23.45
CA VAL A 265 12.13 -15.09 -24.74
C VAL A 265 13.21 -14.52 -25.66
N ALA A 266 13.31 -13.20 -25.79
CA ALA A 266 14.30 -12.56 -26.64
C ALA A 266 15.73 -12.87 -26.21
N VAL A 267 16.01 -12.84 -24.90
CA VAL A 267 17.34 -13.17 -24.37
C VAL A 267 17.62 -14.66 -24.51
N GLN A 268 16.64 -15.54 -24.27
CA GLN A 268 16.80 -16.98 -24.49
C GLN A 268 17.17 -17.31 -25.94
N GLU A 269 16.41 -16.79 -26.92
CA GLU A 269 16.69 -16.95 -28.35
C GLU A 269 18.07 -16.42 -28.73
N TYR A 270 18.45 -15.25 -28.19
CA TYR A 270 19.76 -14.66 -28.42
C TYR A 270 20.89 -15.57 -27.90
N MET A 271 20.73 -16.16 -26.72
CA MET A 271 21.73 -17.02 -26.09
C MET A 271 21.87 -18.38 -26.81
N ILE A 272 20.76 -18.95 -27.27
CA ILE A 272 20.75 -20.16 -28.12
C ILE A 272 21.53 -19.89 -29.41
N ARG A 273 21.31 -18.75 -30.07
CA ARG A 273 22.04 -18.38 -31.29
C ARG A 273 23.54 -18.21 -31.09
N LEU A 274 23.97 -17.84 -29.88
CA LEU A 274 25.38 -17.74 -29.50
C LEU A 274 25.99 -19.08 -29.05
N GLY A 275 25.19 -20.16 -28.97
CA GLY A 275 25.65 -21.46 -28.47
C GLY A 275 26.04 -21.42 -27.00
N VAL A 276 25.43 -20.53 -26.20
CA VAL A 276 25.70 -20.41 -24.77
C VAL A 276 24.52 -21.00 -23.99
N GLU A 277 24.78 -22.05 -23.23
CA GLU A 277 23.79 -22.63 -22.31
C GLU A 277 23.51 -21.67 -21.14
N TRP A 278 22.22 -21.46 -20.88
CA TRP A 278 21.69 -20.50 -19.90
C TRP A 278 21.50 -21.09 -18.51
#